data_AF-A0A699Z528-F1
#
_entry.id   AF-A0A699Z528-F1
#
_cell.length_a   1.000
_cell.length_b   1.000
_cell.length_c   1.000
_cell.angle_alpha   90.00
_cell.angle_beta   90.00
_cell.angle_gamma   90.00
#
_symmetry.space_group_name_H-M   'P 1'
#
loop_
_entity.id
_entity.type
_entity.pdbx_description
1 polymer ?
#
loop_
_entity_poly.entity_id
_entity_poly.type
_entity_poly.pdbx_seq_one_letter_code
_entity_poly.pdbx_strand_id
1 'polypeptide(L)' 'WGCCGCAGKKAFEPGLLAKANRGILYVDEVNLLDDHLVDVLLDSAASGWNTVEREGISISHPARFIL' A
#
# COMPACT_ATOMS: atom_id res chain seq x y z
N TRP A 1 7.47 -10.27 -0.53
CA TRP A 1 8.03 -11.01 -1.68
C TRP A 1 7.95 -12.50 -1.35
N GLY A 2 6.76 -13.09 -1.45
CA GLY A 2 6.52 -14.52 -1.44
C GLY A 2 6.54 -15.07 -2.87
N CYS A 3 7.19 -16.21 -3.05
CA CYS A 3 7.24 -16.91 -4.32
C CYS A 3 6.04 -17.86 -4.41
N CYS A 4 5.16 -17.70 -5.40
CA CYS A 4 4.05 -18.62 -5.63
C CYS A 4 4.11 -19.20 -7.05
N GLY A 5 4.31 -20.53 -7.14
CA GLY A 5 3.81 -21.40 -8.20
C GLY A 5 4.35 -21.22 -9.63
N CYS A 6 5.25 -22.12 -10.03
CA CYS A 6 5.49 -22.62 -11.40
C CYS A 6 5.96 -21.66 -12.52
N ALA A 7 6.08 -20.36 -12.30
CA ALA A 7 6.85 -19.48 -13.18
C ALA A 7 7.58 -18.49 -12.30
N GLY A 8 8.91 -18.41 -12.37
CA GLY A 8 9.75 -17.48 -11.60
C GLY A 8 9.54 -15.99 -11.92
N LYS A 9 8.29 -15.55 -12.06
CA LYS A 9 7.89 -14.15 -12.14
C LYS A 9 7.78 -13.65 -10.70
N LYS A 10 8.60 -12.65 -10.35
CA LYS A 10 8.39 -11.84 -9.15
C LYS A 10 6.98 -11.25 -9.24
N ALA A 11 6.01 -11.85 -8.54
CA ALA A 11 4.65 -11.34 -8.50
C ALA A 11 4.60 -10.19 -7.47
N PHE A 12 4.00 -9.07 -7.87
CA PHE A 12 3.70 -7.99 -6.94
C PHE A 12 2.72 -8.52 -5.90
N GLU A 13 3.13 -8.56 -4.64
CA GLU A 13 2.23 -8.87 -3.52
C GLU A 13 1.57 -7.58 -3.05
N PRO A 14 0.24 -7.44 -3.22
CA PRO A 14 -0.45 -6.25 -2.75
C PRO A 14 -0.28 -6.08 -1.23
N GLY A 15 0.22 -4.90 -0.84
CA GLY A 15 0.39 -4.49 0.56
C GLY A 15 -0.93 -4.17 1.27
N LEU A 16 -0.84 -3.64 2.49
CA LEU A 16 -2.01 -3.33 3.32
C LEU A 16 -2.99 -2.36 2.62
N LEU A 17 -2.46 -1.32 1.96
CA LEU A 17 -3.25 -0.33 1.22
C LEU A 17 -3.96 -0.92 0.00
N ALA A 18 -3.31 -1.83 -0.71
CA ALA A 18 -3.91 -2.52 -1.85
C ALA A 18 -5.06 -3.44 -1.41
N LYS A 19 -4.90 -4.10 -0.25
CA LYS A 19 -5.93 -4.95 0.36
C LYS A 19 -7.10 -4.14 0.91
N ALA A 20 -6.82 -2.95 1.44
CA ALA A 20 -7.84 -2.04 1.98
C ALA A 20 -8.57 -1.23 0.90
N ASN A 21 -8.19 -1.34 -0.37
CA ASN A 21 -8.85 -0.64 -1.46
C ASN A 21 -10.36 -0.97 -1.51
N ARG A 22 -11.20 0.06 -1.38
CA ARG A 22 -12.67 0.01 -1.22
C ARG A 22 -13.16 -0.56 0.12
N GLY A 23 -12.29 -0.63 1.12
CA GLY A 23 -12.57 -1.04 2.49
C GLY A 23 -12.21 0.05 3.50
N ILE A 24 -12.10 -0.36 4.76
CA ILE A 24 -11.71 0.51 5.88
C ILE A 24 -10.31 0.10 6.34
N LEU A 25 -9.45 1.10 6.55
CA LEU A 25 -8.10 0.90 7.08
C LEU A 25 -8.03 1.46 8.50
N TYR A 26 -8.27 0.61 9.49
CA TYR A 26 -8.15 1.00 10.90
C TYR A 26 -6.69 0.97 11.36
N VAL A 27 -6.24 2.06 11.98
CA VAL A 27 -4.90 2.21 12.56
C VAL A 27 -5.06 2.62 14.02
N ASP A 28 -4.55 1.81 14.94
CA ASP A 28 -4.82 1.97 16.38
C ASP A 28 -3.93 3.04 17.02
N GLU A 29 -2.61 2.98 16.78
CA GLU A 29 -1.62 3.88 17.40
C GLU A 29 -0.98 4.80 16.36
N VAL A 30 -1.79 5.67 15.74
CA VAL A 30 -1.34 6.63 14.70
C VAL A 30 -0.19 7.52 15.16
N ASN A 31 -0.07 7.77 16.46
CA ASN A 31 0.96 8.61 17.06
C ASN A 31 2.32 7.93 17.22
N LEU A 32 2.40 6.61 17.05
CA LEU A 32 3.67 5.86 17.08
C LEU A 32 4.20 5.57 15.68
N LEU A 33 3.43 5.92 14.65
CA LEU A 33 3.87 5.88 13.26
C LEU A 33 4.84 7.01 12.98
N ASP A 34 5.77 6.73 12.09
CA ASP A 34 6.71 7.73 11.60
C ASP A 34 5.96 8.77 10.75
N ASP A 35 6.30 10.06 10.88
CA ASP A 35 5.59 11.18 10.22
C ASP A 35 5.45 10.94 8.72
N HIS A 36 6.50 10.43 8.08
CA HIS A 36 6.50 10.15 6.65
C HIS A 36 5.49 9.06 6.25
N LEU A 37 5.13 8.15 7.16
CA LEU A 37 4.17 7.09 6.89
C LEU A 37 2.74 7.61 6.99
N VAL A 38 2.49 8.53 7.92
CA VAL A 38 1.21 9.25 8.03
C VAL A 38 0.97 10.08 6.78
N ASP A 39 1.99 10.79 6.29
CA ASP A 39 1.92 11.55 5.04
C ASP A 39 1.52 10.66 3.85
N VAL A 40 2.17 9.50 3.68
CA VAL A 40 1.86 8.56 2.60
C VAL A 40 0.43 7.99 2.72
N LEU A 41 -0.05 7.72 3.94
CA LEU A 41 -1.41 7.25 4.17
C LEU A 41 -2.44 8.31 3.78
N LEU A 42 -2.23 9.56 4.21
CA LEU A 42 -3.11 10.67 3.90
C LEU A 42 -3.11 11.00 2.40
N ASP A 43 -1.94 11.04 1.76
CA ASP A 43 -1.80 11.26 0.32
C ASP A 43 -2.48 10.13 -0.48
N SER A 44 -2.33 8.88 -0.05
CA SER A 44 -2.98 7.74 -0.69
C SER A 44 -4.50 7.78 -0.53
N ALA A 45 -5.00 8.17 0.65
CA ALA A 45 -6.44 8.28 0.91
C ALA A 45 -7.06 9.47 0.15
N ALA A 46 -6.36 10.60 0.08
CA ALA A 46 -6.82 11.80 -0.63
C ALA A 46 -6.77 11.64 -2.16
N SER A 47 -5.67 11.10 -2.69
CA SER A 47 -5.52 10.85 -4.13
C SER A 47 -6.30 9.62 -4.60
N GLY A 48 -6.54 8.65 -3.70
CA GLY A 48 -7.11 7.35 -4.02
C GLY A 48 -6.16 6.42 -4.78
N TRP A 49 -4.86 6.74 -4.83
CA TRP A 49 -3.81 5.98 -5.49
C TRP A 49 -2.61 5.84 -4.56
N ASN A 50 -2.03 4.64 -4.49
CA ASN A 50 -0.79 4.40 -3.77
C ASN A 50 0.29 3.95 -4.76
N THR A 51 1.43 4.63 -4.75
CA THR A 51 2.60 4.32 -5.60
C THR A 51 3.69 3.72 -4.74
N VAL A 52 4.10 2.50 -5.08
CA VAL A 52 5.14 1.76 -4.37
C VAL A 52 6.38 1.69 -5.24
N GLU A 53 7.47 2.25 -4.74
CA GLU A 53 8.78 2.22 -5.38
C GLU A 53 9.73 1.29 -4.62
N ARG A 54 10.10 0.16 -5.22
CA ARG A 54 11.01 -0.80 -4.59
C ARG A 54 11.86 -1.54 -5.61
N GLU A 55 13.16 -1.65 -5.33
CA GLU A 55 14.12 -2.36 -6.22
C GLU A 55 14.10 -1.86 -7.68
N GLY A 56 13.86 -0.56 -7.89
CA GLY A 56 13.78 0.05 -9.23
C GLY A 56 12.45 -0.20 -9.97
N ILE A 57 11.45 -0.75 -9.29
CA ILE A 57 10.10 -0.97 -9.82
C ILE A 57 9.16 0.05 -9.17
N SER A 58 8.50 0.87 -9.98
CA SER A 58 7.45 1.79 -9.54
C SER A 58 6.09 1.25 -10.00
N ILE A 59 5.24 0.88 -9.05
CA ILE A 59 3.89 0.35 -9.30
C ILE A 59 2.88 1.23 -8.58
N SER A 60 1.93 1.76 -9.34
CA SER A 60 0.77 2.47 -8.80
C SER A 60 -0.46 1.58 -8.81
N HIS A 61 -1.18 1.54 -7.69
CA HIS A 61 -2.45 0.82 -7.59
C HIS A 61 -3.52 1.70 -6.94
N PRO A 62 -4.81 1.48 -7.26
CA PRO A 62 -5.90 2.17 -6.58
C PRO A 62 -5.91 1.82 -5.09
N ALA A 63 -6.12 2.84 -4.26
CA ALA A 63 -6.14 2.78 -2.81
C ALA A 63 -7.24 3.70 -2.29
N ARG A 64 -8.50 3.44 -2.70
CA ARG A 64 -9.67 4.19 -2.25
C ARG A 64 -10.19 3.59 -0.96
N PHE A 65 -9.55 3.89 0.16
CA PHE A 65 -9.98 3.41 1.48
C PHE A 65 -10.47 4.57 2.33
N ILE A 66 -11.30 4.26 3.31
CA ILE A 66 -11.68 5.20 4.38
C ILE A 66 -10.78 4.89 5.58
N LEU A 67 -10.13 5.92 6.11
CA LEU A 67 -9.38 5.88 7.37
C LEU A 67 -10.36 5.99 8.55
#